data_AF-A0A369XUA7-F1
#
_entry.id   AF-A0A369XUA7-F1
#
_cell.length_a   1.000
_cell.length_b   1.000
_cell.length_c   1.000
_cell.angle_alpha   90.00
_cell.angle_beta   90.00
_cell.angle_gamma   90.00
#
_symmetry.space_group_name_H-M   'P 1'
#
loop_
_entity.id
_entity.type
_entity.pdbx_description
1 polymer ?
#
loop_
_entity_poly.entity_id
_entity_poly.type
_entity_poly.pdbx_seq_one_letter_code
_entity_poly.pdbx_strand_id
1 'polypeptide(L)'
;MINSYIQEEAKNAYDKFVGKGKILGIPLGHREELKKFSDIQKELSAYNNSCLGLQSVPLSKIVGSVQKTEDFKKGFIPKNSIVKIRWCNIYIEMLGDFKLPPVDLYKIRDEYYVYDGNHRVSVAHFLNFSSIEAVVTEFFSGEDSQEEMNYREKFKFTKQTQLNLDLTESGDYKKLLDDIEGLEGGRSLIDKSKYWHQYIYHPIIKILKFNGMATYEKLEGDLYIKFLEHRGYLINTTKKYDYSYALVDYLNMIYLQKKYTIQTQIKINHYIDSLIRRLYKLDKERSMDKVQKDKLSDLRGLIRGDFTDELYFSRVIREDIRSWYYTKVRTTIDIFKEKSRSFESSRLIQTNQLKLYRELTDYMNYYKKIHSNISIREGILDYILEILMPTFNYLSHKKIDKDEFIIQYFKFSHRKIKFLKNGKNISLEELDDLYLDIGSESSTIQDWLSKTLKKEKTFKGDILKGVKELLLIKGQDVETFVELMDLYEGTTNYKTILHIKKQIWNFVEQYPSDDWVKGKFAVDLEKLTHNKEGLKFFKTERFMHFIRGKSNTYTIVDFYMDIINYGENTIDIDTLLMQYINR
;
A
#
# COMPACT_ATOMS: atom_id res chain seq x y z
N MET A 1 40.27 39.18 -41.40
CA MET A 1 39.13 40.10 -41.19
C MET A 1 38.11 39.56 -40.18
N ILE A 2 37.63 38.31 -40.28
CA ILE A 2 36.63 37.76 -39.32
C ILE A 2 37.15 37.75 -37.87
N ASN A 3 38.41 37.36 -37.65
CA ASN A 3 38.99 37.25 -36.30
C ASN A 3 39.24 38.62 -35.63
N SER A 4 39.44 39.70 -36.39
CA SER A 4 39.62 41.06 -35.82
C SER A 4 38.29 41.68 -35.38
N TYR A 5 37.21 41.44 -36.14
CA TYR A 5 35.87 41.92 -35.80
C TYR A 5 35.34 41.30 -34.50
N ILE A 6 35.48 39.98 -34.35
CA ILE A 6 35.03 39.24 -33.16
C ILE A 6 35.77 39.72 -31.90
N GLN A 7 37.07 40.00 -32.02
CA GLN A 7 37.88 40.55 -30.93
C GLN A 7 37.47 41.98 -30.54
N GLU A 8 37.07 42.79 -31.52
CA GLU A 8 36.56 44.14 -31.27
C GLU A 8 35.17 44.13 -30.63
N GLU A 9 34.29 43.25 -31.08
CA GLU A 9 32.98 43.00 -30.46
C GLU A 9 33.14 42.59 -28.99
N ALA A 10 34.03 41.64 -28.70
CA ALA A 10 34.29 41.18 -27.33
C ALA A 10 34.79 42.31 -26.41
N LYS A 11 35.67 43.20 -26.94
CA LYS A 11 36.12 44.40 -26.20
C LYS A 11 34.97 45.37 -25.93
N ASN A 12 34.11 45.62 -26.92
CA ASN A 12 32.94 46.47 -26.78
C ASN A 12 31.93 45.90 -25.77
N ALA A 13 31.73 44.57 -25.78
CA ALA A 13 30.90 43.87 -24.81
C ALA A 13 31.45 44.02 -23.38
N TYR A 14 32.76 43.84 -23.20
CA TYR A 14 33.42 44.08 -21.91
C TYR A 14 33.25 45.52 -21.42
N ASP A 15 33.52 46.50 -22.29
CA ASP A 15 33.42 47.92 -21.94
C ASP A 15 31.97 48.32 -21.63
N LYS A 16 30.99 47.73 -22.34
CA LYS A 16 29.57 47.84 -22.01
C LYS A 16 29.24 47.23 -20.66
N PHE A 17 29.81 46.07 -20.30
CA PHE A 17 29.53 45.43 -19.02
C PHE A 17 30.06 46.22 -17.84
N VAL A 18 31.31 46.68 -17.93
CA VAL A 18 31.91 47.59 -16.93
C VAL A 18 31.17 48.93 -16.90
N GLY A 19 30.74 49.41 -18.08
CA GLY A 19 29.99 50.64 -18.29
C GLY A 19 28.55 50.61 -17.78
N LYS A 20 27.88 49.45 -17.69
CA LYS A 20 26.57 49.29 -17.01
C LYS A 20 26.62 49.74 -15.54
N GLY A 21 27.81 49.86 -14.98
CA GLY A 21 28.07 50.49 -13.70
C GLY A 21 28.26 52.02 -13.73
N LYS A 22 27.92 52.75 -14.78
CA LYS A 22 28.03 54.21 -14.81
C LYS A 22 26.81 54.78 -15.53
N ILE A 23 25.98 55.53 -14.80
CA ILE A 23 25.00 56.43 -15.41
C ILE A 23 25.62 57.82 -15.34
N LEU A 24 25.79 58.49 -16.49
CA LEU A 24 26.33 59.86 -16.60
C LEU A 24 27.72 60.06 -15.92
N GLY A 25 28.58 59.05 -15.93
CA GLY A 25 29.94 59.18 -15.39
C GLY A 25 30.04 59.22 -13.85
N ILE A 26 28.91 59.19 -13.14
CA ILE A 26 28.86 59.17 -11.68
C ILE A 26 28.73 57.72 -11.19
N PRO A 27 29.61 57.25 -10.28
CA PRO A 27 29.43 55.95 -9.65
C PRO A 27 28.18 55.99 -8.76
N LEU A 28 27.06 55.41 -9.20
CA LEU A 28 25.93 55.14 -8.31
C LEU A 28 26.40 54.25 -7.16
N GLY A 29 26.43 54.84 -5.95
CA GLY A 29 26.25 54.28 -4.60
C GLY A 29 27.04 53.02 -4.24
N HIS A 30 27.79 53.07 -3.12
CA HIS A 30 28.37 51.94 -2.37
C HIS A 30 28.02 50.55 -2.92
N ARG A 31 28.81 50.07 -3.88
CA ARG A 31 28.52 48.81 -4.57
C ARG A 31 29.12 47.67 -3.80
N GLU A 32 28.24 46.91 -3.16
CA GLU A 32 28.55 45.71 -2.39
C GLU A 32 29.65 44.88 -3.06
N GLU A 33 30.70 44.60 -2.29
CA GLU A 33 31.76 43.70 -2.70
C GLU A 33 31.19 42.29 -2.97
N LEU A 34 31.89 41.53 -3.79
CA LEU A 34 31.52 40.14 -4.01
C LEU A 34 31.72 39.36 -2.70
N LYS A 35 30.71 38.59 -2.26
CA LYS A 35 30.81 37.83 -1.00
C LYS A 35 32.04 36.90 -1.04
N LYS A 36 32.85 36.92 0.01
CA LYS A 36 34.01 36.03 0.17
C LYS A 36 33.54 34.75 0.84
N PHE A 37 33.80 33.60 0.21
CA PHE A 37 33.45 32.29 0.78
C PHE A 37 34.14 32.07 2.14
N SER A 38 35.36 32.57 2.31
CA SER A 38 36.13 32.44 3.57
C SER A 38 35.43 33.04 4.78
N ASP A 39 34.64 34.09 4.57
CA ASP A 39 34.04 34.85 5.66
C ASP A 39 32.86 34.05 6.22
N ILE A 40 31.96 33.60 5.33
CA ILE A 40 30.82 32.75 5.69
C ILE A 40 31.26 31.35 6.17
N GLN A 41 32.34 30.81 5.59
CA GLN A 41 32.88 29.51 6.00
C GLN A 41 33.36 29.55 7.45
N LYS A 42 34.06 30.63 7.85
CA LYS A 42 34.51 30.82 9.23
C LYS A 42 33.35 31.10 10.16
N GLU A 43 32.43 31.97 9.75
CA GLU A 43 31.23 32.33 10.52
C GLU A 43 30.43 31.08 10.92
N LEU A 44 30.15 30.20 9.96
CA LEU A 44 29.37 28.98 10.18
C LEU A 44 30.21 27.76 10.59
N SER A 45 31.52 27.92 10.76
CA SER A 45 32.46 26.80 10.97
C SER A 45 32.28 25.66 9.93
N ALA A 46 32.00 26.02 8.68
CA ALA A 46 31.57 25.10 7.63
C ALA A 46 32.74 24.41 6.91
N TYR A 47 33.44 23.50 7.62
CA TYR A 47 34.63 22.82 7.08
C TYR A 47 34.32 21.43 6.51
N ASN A 48 33.26 20.79 6.96
CA ASN A 48 32.79 19.51 6.43
C ASN A 48 32.10 19.73 5.08
N ASN A 49 32.37 18.87 4.10
CA ASN A 49 31.82 19.01 2.76
C ASN A 49 31.45 17.69 2.08
N SER A 50 30.68 17.79 0.99
CA SER A 50 30.33 16.67 0.12
C SER A 50 30.22 17.12 -1.34
N CYS A 51 30.83 16.38 -2.26
CA CYS A 51 30.67 16.59 -3.69
C CYS A 51 29.26 16.16 -4.13
N LEU A 52 28.55 17.05 -4.83
CA LEU A 52 27.24 16.82 -5.43
C LEU A 52 27.30 16.47 -6.92
N GLY A 53 28.48 16.60 -7.55
CA GLY A 53 28.66 16.34 -8.98
C GLY A 53 28.17 17.47 -9.89
N LEU A 54 27.93 17.14 -11.16
CA LEU A 54 27.53 18.08 -12.20
C LEU A 54 26.05 18.49 -12.05
N GLN A 55 25.78 19.79 -12.04
CA GLN A 55 24.45 20.39 -11.88
C GLN A 55 24.28 21.61 -12.79
N SER A 56 23.04 21.91 -13.17
CA SER A 56 22.67 23.20 -13.75
C SER A 56 22.28 24.16 -12.62
N VAL A 57 23.10 25.18 -12.37
CA VAL A 57 22.94 26.09 -11.23
C VAL A 57 22.39 27.44 -11.69
N PRO A 58 21.27 27.93 -11.12
CA PRO A 58 20.76 29.26 -11.44
C PRO A 58 21.81 30.34 -11.15
N LEU A 59 22.08 31.21 -12.13
CA LEU A 59 23.06 32.29 -11.96
C LEU A 59 22.68 33.25 -10.83
N SER A 60 21.39 33.39 -10.54
CA SER A 60 20.89 34.20 -9.42
C SER A 60 21.29 33.69 -8.04
N LYS A 61 21.67 32.41 -7.91
CA LYS A 61 22.14 31.82 -6.65
C LYS A 61 23.67 31.89 -6.48
N ILE A 62 24.41 32.32 -7.50
CA ILE A 62 25.86 32.51 -7.41
C ILE A 62 26.14 33.91 -6.88
N VAL A 63 26.45 33.99 -5.59
CA VAL A 63 26.51 35.25 -4.84
C VAL A 63 27.93 35.72 -4.55
N GLY A 64 28.92 34.84 -4.70
CA GLY A 64 30.27 35.10 -4.21
C GLY A 64 31.36 34.30 -4.91
N SER A 65 32.59 34.44 -4.43
CA SER A 65 33.70 33.61 -4.90
C SER A 65 34.63 33.20 -3.77
N VAL A 66 35.29 32.06 -3.97
CA VAL A 66 36.35 31.54 -3.09
C VAL A 66 37.66 32.29 -3.32
N GLN A 67 37.88 32.78 -4.54
CA GLN A 67 39.09 33.50 -4.96
C GLN A 67 38.72 34.68 -5.86
N LYS A 68 39.65 35.60 -6.16
CA LYS A 68 39.42 36.69 -7.15
C LYS A 68 38.26 37.64 -6.82
N THR A 69 37.89 37.76 -5.55
CA THR A 69 36.87 38.73 -5.09
C THR A 69 37.31 40.19 -5.29
N GLU A 70 38.61 40.42 -5.43
CA GLU A 70 39.19 41.72 -5.77
C GLU A 70 39.15 42.05 -7.27
N ASP A 71 38.87 41.06 -8.13
CA ASP A 71 38.77 41.24 -9.58
C ASP A 71 37.34 41.54 -10.05
N PHE A 72 36.34 41.26 -9.23
CA PHE A 72 34.92 41.38 -9.58
C PHE A 72 34.08 42.09 -8.50
N LYS A 73 33.03 42.81 -8.92
CA LYS A 73 31.97 43.35 -8.04
C LYS A 73 30.79 42.38 -7.97
N LYS A 74 29.80 42.64 -7.11
CA LYS A 74 28.51 41.92 -7.11
C LYS A 74 27.94 41.79 -8.53
N GLY A 75 27.44 40.61 -8.87
CA GLY A 75 27.03 40.25 -10.23
C GLY A 75 28.19 39.91 -11.17
N PHE A 76 29.39 39.63 -10.62
CA PHE A 76 30.61 39.31 -11.36
C PHE A 76 31.02 40.35 -12.41
N ILE A 77 30.78 41.64 -12.12
CA ILE A 77 31.20 42.74 -13.00
C ILE A 77 32.71 42.97 -12.83
N PRO A 78 33.53 42.92 -13.89
CA PRO A 78 34.97 43.17 -13.82
C PRO A 78 35.34 44.51 -13.15
N LYS A 79 36.35 44.49 -12.26
CA LYS A 79 36.86 45.69 -11.55
C LYS A 79 38.05 46.34 -12.26
N ASN A 80 38.90 45.55 -12.92
CA ASN A 80 40.18 46.00 -13.47
C ASN A 80 40.40 45.49 -14.90
N SER A 81 41.34 46.10 -15.63
CA SER A 81 41.69 45.72 -17.00
C SER A 81 42.47 44.41 -17.10
N ILE A 82 43.01 43.90 -15.98
CA ILE A 82 43.78 42.64 -15.95
C ILE A 82 42.89 41.46 -16.38
N VAL A 83 41.63 41.46 -15.96
CA VAL A 83 40.66 40.42 -16.38
C VAL A 83 40.13 40.59 -17.80
N LYS A 84 40.34 41.75 -18.45
CA LYS A 84 39.74 42.09 -19.76
C LYS A 84 40.09 41.07 -20.85
N ILE A 85 41.38 40.74 -20.98
CA ILE A 85 41.85 39.85 -22.06
C ILE A 85 41.20 38.47 -21.92
N ARG A 86 41.24 37.88 -20.73
CA ARG A 86 40.64 36.55 -20.49
C ARG A 86 39.12 36.59 -20.60
N TRP A 87 38.47 37.67 -20.16
CA TRP A 87 37.03 37.84 -20.31
C TRP A 87 36.61 37.86 -21.79
N CYS A 88 37.33 38.61 -22.63
CA CYS A 88 37.04 38.68 -24.07
C CYS A 88 37.21 37.31 -24.74
N ASN A 89 38.26 36.56 -24.40
CA ASN A 89 38.45 35.21 -24.94
C ASN A 89 37.31 34.27 -24.55
N ILE A 90 36.87 34.29 -23.27
CA ILE A 90 35.73 33.48 -22.81
C ILE A 90 34.43 33.90 -23.47
N TYR A 91 34.21 35.20 -23.70
CA TYR A 91 33.04 35.70 -24.43
C TYR A 91 32.99 35.14 -25.85
N ILE A 92 34.12 35.15 -26.56
CA ILE A 92 34.23 34.61 -27.91
C ILE A 92 34.00 33.10 -27.91
N GLU A 93 34.61 32.38 -26.96
CA GLU A 93 34.43 30.92 -26.83
C GLU A 93 32.98 30.55 -26.49
N MET A 94 32.28 31.31 -25.64
CA MET A 94 30.87 31.08 -25.30
C MET A 94 29.90 31.31 -26.46
N LEU A 95 30.24 32.19 -27.42
CA LEU A 95 29.43 32.46 -28.60
C LEU A 95 29.72 31.52 -29.77
N GLY A 96 30.87 30.84 -29.76
CA GLY A 96 31.23 29.86 -30.76
C GLY A 96 30.67 28.46 -30.48
N ASP A 97 31.04 27.50 -31.33
CA ASP A 97 30.62 26.09 -31.21
C ASP A 97 31.39 25.29 -30.14
N PHE A 98 32.32 25.94 -29.42
CA PHE A 98 33.15 25.28 -28.40
C PHE A 98 32.39 25.15 -27.08
N LYS A 99 32.21 23.91 -26.61
CA LYS A 99 31.72 23.66 -25.25
C LYS A 99 32.81 23.96 -24.24
N LEU A 100 32.63 25.04 -23.48
CA LEU A 100 33.46 25.33 -22.32
C LEU A 100 33.27 24.28 -21.22
N PRO A 101 34.31 23.98 -20.44
CA PRO A 101 34.17 23.12 -19.28
C PRO A 101 33.23 23.75 -18.24
N PRO A 102 32.55 22.92 -17.42
CA PRO A 102 31.72 23.42 -16.32
C PRO A 102 32.54 24.28 -15.35
N VAL A 103 31.84 25.13 -14.60
CA VAL A 103 32.47 25.89 -13.50
C VAL A 103 32.55 25.03 -12.24
N ASP A 104 33.48 25.34 -11.33
CA ASP A 104 33.53 24.68 -10.02
C ASP A 104 32.90 25.60 -8.98
N LEU A 105 31.87 25.14 -8.28
CA LEU A 105 31.16 25.93 -7.27
C LEU A 105 31.23 25.28 -5.90
N TYR A 106 31.47 26.11 -4.88
CA TYR A 106 31.22 25.77 -3.48
C TYR A 106 29.83 26.25 -3.09
N LYS A 107 29.10 25.44 -2.33
CA LYS A 107 27.72 25.73 -1.90
C LYS A 107 27.66 25.72 -0.37
N ILE A 108 26.97 26.68 0.24
CA ILE A 108 26.51 26.61 1.63
C ILE A 108 25.03 26.97 1.63
N ARG A 109 24.17 26.07 2.12
CA ARG A 109 22.70 26.20 2.05
C ARG A 109 22.24 26.59 0.63
N ASP A 110 21.64 27.76 0.43
CA ASP A 110 21.15 28.21 -0.88
C ASP A 110 22.14 29.08 -1.67
N GLU A 111 23.30 29.38 -1.10
CA GLU A 111 24.29 30.29 -1.68
C GLU A 111 25.43 29.52 -2.37
N TYR A 112 25.81 29.98 -3.56
CA TYR A 112 26.90 29.41 -4.35
C TYR A 112 28.04 30.41 -4.52
N TYR A 113 29.27 29.89 -4.49
CA TYR A 113 30.52 30.62 -4.55
C TYR A 113 31.42 30.00 -5.60
N VAL A 114 31.95 30.81 -6.51
CA VAL A 114 32.81 30.31 -7.58
C VAL A 114 34.17 29.93 -7.03
N TYR A 115 34.56 28.66 -7.17
CA TYR A 115 35.91 28.18 -6.92
C TYR A 115 36.78 28.35 -8.18
N ASP A 116 36.32 27.82 -9.31
CA ASP A 116 36.90 28.05 -10.65
C ASP A 116 35.83 28.50 -11.66
N GLY A 117 36.24 29.32 -12.63
CA GLY A 117 35.35 29.76 -13.71
C GLY A 117 34.75 31.16 -13.52
N ASN A 118 35.34 32.02 -12.68
CA ASN A 118 34.89 33.40 -12.43
C ASN A 118 34.60 34.20 -13.72
N HIS A 119 35.43 34.06 -14.75
CA HIS A 119 35.22 34.73 -16.04
C HIS A 119 34.04 34.15 -16.82
N ARG A 120 33.83 32.81 -16.74
CA ARG A 120 32.68 32.13 -17.37
C ARG A 120 31.37 32.61 -16.72
N VAL A 121 31.32 32.68 -15.39
CA VAL A 121 30.16 33.23 -14.66
C VAL A 121 29.93 34.70 -15.00
N SER A 122 30.99 35.51 -15.07
CA SER A 122 30.94 36.92 -15.46
C SER A 122 30.35 37.14 -16.86
N VAL A 123 30.83 36.39 -17.86
CA VAL A 123 30.31 36.43 -19.24
C VAL A 123 28.87 35.93 -19.29
N ALA A 124 28.55 34.84 -18.60
CA ALA A 124 27.20 34.29 -18.57
C ALA A 124 26.18 35.27 -17.96
N HIS A 125 26.56 36.02 -16.92
CA HIS A 125 25.77 37.14 -16.41
C HIS A 125 25.58 38.25 -17.45
N PHE A 126 26.63 38.63 -18.19
CA PHE A 126 26.51 39.65 -19.24
C PHE A 126 25.56 39.23 -20.36
N LEU A 127 25.63 37.95 -20.76
CA LEU A 127 24.78 37.32 -21.76
C LEU A 127 23.37 36.99 -21.26
N ASN A 128 23.06 37.28 -19.98
CA ASN A 128 21.78 37.00 -19.34
C ASN A 128 21.35 35.51 -19.42
N PHE A 129 22.30 34.59 -19.26
CA PHE A 129 21.93 33.18 -19.11
C PHE A 129 21.06 33.00 -17.85
N SER A 130 20.20 31.98 -17.84
CA SER A 130 19.39 31.64 -16.65
C SER A 130 20.18 30.79 -15.65
N SER A 131 21.00 29.87 -16.16
CA SER A 131 21.83 28.96 -15.38
C SER A 131 23.17 28.67 -16.06
N ILE A 132 24.06 28.02 -15.32
CA ILE A 132 25.36 27.56 -15.81
C ILE A 132 25.63 26.13 -15.34
N GLU A 133 26.31 25.33 -16.17
CA GLU A 133 26.76 23.99 -15.77
C GLU A 133 27.93 24.10 -14.78
N ALA A 134 27.81 23.39 -13.66
CA ALA A 134 28.77 23.45 -12.57
C ALA A 134 29.00 22.09 -11.90
N VAL A 135 30.25 21.80 -11.52
CA VAL A 135 30.55 20.76 -10.52
C VAL A 135 30.45 21.39 -9.13
N VAL A 136 29.55 20.87 -8.29
CA VAL A 136 29.20 21.50 -7.01
C VAL A 136 29.77 20.70 -5.84
N THR A 137 30.43 21.39 -4.91
CA THR A 137 30.83 20.86 -3.59
C THR A 137 30.10 21.64 -2.50
N GLU A 138 29.28 20.95 -1.71
CA GLU A 138 28.51 21.57 -0.64
C GLU A 138 29.23 21.46 0.70
N PHE A 139 29.35 22.59 1.41
CA PHE A 139 29.90 22.72 2.74
C PHE A 139 28.76 22.88 3.74
N PHE A 140 28.87 22.22 4.89
CA PHE A 140 27.85 22.14 5.93
C PHE A 140 28.29 22.93 7.15
N SER A 141 27.40 23.73 7.71
CA SER A 141 27.62 24.42 8.99
C SER A 141 28.04 23.44 10.08
N GLY A 142 29.01 23.86 10.89
CA GLY A 142 29.46 23.16 12.09
C GLY A 142 28.62 23.45 13.33
N GLU A 143 27.58 24.29 13.22
CA GLU A 143 26.68 24.60 14.32
C GLU A 143 25.84 23.38 14.74
N ASP A 144 25.56 23.27 16.03
CA ASP A 144 24.74 22.21 16.63
C ASP A 144 23.31 22.67 16.92
N SER A 145 22.78 23.58 16.09
CA SER A 145 21.36 23.95 16.14
C SER A 145 20.50 22.81 15.57
N GLN A 146 19.26 22.69 16.06
CA GLN A 146 18.31 21.67 15.59
C GLN A 146 18.09 21.76 14.06
N GLU A 147 18.01 22.98 13.52
CA GLU A 147 17.85 23.23 12.08
C GLU A 147 19.03 22.67 11.28
N GLU A 148 20.26 22.93 11.72
CA GLU A 148 21.47 22.47 11.03
C GLU A 148 21.66 20.95 11.17
N MET A 149 21.37 20.39 12.33
CA MET A 149 21.37 18.93 12.52
C MET A 149 20.37 18.26 11.57
N ASN A 150 19.15 18.78 11.50
CA ASN A 150 18.11 18.29 10.61
C ASN A 150 18.50 18.43 9.12
N TYR A 151 19.11 19.55 8.74
CA TYR A 151 19.63 19.76 7.38
C TYR A 151 20.68 18.70 7.00
N ARG A 152 21.66 18.45 7.88
CA ARG A 152 22.71 17.45 7.66
C ARG A 152 22.15 16.04 7.59
N GLU A 153 21.17 15.71 8.43
CA GLU A 153 20.50 14.41 8.40
C GLU A 153 19.69 14.20 7.12
N LYS A 154 18.87 15.19 6.73
CA LYS A 154 18.14 15.17 5.47
C LYS A 154 19.07 14.97 4.27
N PHE A 155 20.19 15.69 4.24
CA PHE A 155 21.17 15.56 3.17
C PHE A 155 21.71 14.13 3.09
N LYS A 156 22.15 13.57 4.22
CA LYS A 156 22.67 12.18 4.29
C LYS A 156 21.61 11.18 3.85
N PHE A 157 20.39 11.31 4.38
CA PHE A 157 19.26 10.47 4.02
C PHE A 157 18.97 10.51 2.51
N THR A 158 18.85 11.71 1.95
CA THR A 158 18.54 11.91 0.52
C THR A 158 19.63 11.30 -0.36
N LYS A 159 20.90 11.48 0.01
CA LYS A 159 22.04 10.90 -0.70
C LYS A 159 22.03 9.37 -0.69
N GLN A 160 21.65 8.77 0.44
CA GLN A 160 21.61 7.31 0.62
C GLN A 160 20.39 6.66 -0.03
N THR A 161 19.25 7.34 -0.04
CA THR A 161 17.94 6.76 -0.40
C THR A 161 17.38 7.24 -1.74
N GLN A 162 17.89 8.37 -2.26
CA GLN A 162 17.30 9.13 -3.38
C GLN A 162 15.87 9.66 -3.10
N LEU A 163 15.43 9.67 -1.84
CA LEU A 163 14.13 10.19 -1.44
C LEU A 163 14.29 11.59 -0.84
N ASN A 164 13.47 12.53 -1.29
CA ASN A 164 13.40 13.88 -0.73
C ASN A 164 12.15 13.99 0.14
N LEU A 165 12.30 13.68 1.43
CA LEU A 165 11.25 13.81 2.44
C LEU A 165 11.63 14.91 3.43
N ASP A 166 10.64 15.67 3.87
CA ASP A 166 10.79 16.71 4.89
C ASP A 166 10.32 16.18 6.25
N LEU A 167 11.17 16.36 7.26
CA LEU A 167 10.92 16.06 8.66
C LEU A 167 11.25 17.27 9.52
N THR A 168 10.53 17.43 10.62
CA THR A 168 10.72 18.58 11.53
C THR A 168 11.83 18.34 12.55
N GLU A 169 11.96 17.11 13.06
CA GLU A 169 12.87 16.78 14.17
C GLU A 169 14.14 16.05 13.72
N SER A 170 15.29 16.46 14.26
CA SER A 170 16.53 15.67 14.18
C SER A 170 16.38 14.32 14.87
N GLY A 171 17.01 13.30 14.31
CA GLY A 171 16.93 11.90 14.71
C GLY A 171 15.85 11.12 13.95
N ASP A 172 14.84 11.78 13.40
CA ASP A 172 13.73 11.08 12.73
C ASP A 172 14.13 10.47 11.38
N TYR A 173 15.11 11.06 10.67
CA TYR A 173 15.66 10.45 9.46
C TYR A 173 16.32 9.09 9.75
N LYS A 174 16.92 8.94 10.94
CA LYS A 174 17.47 7.64 11.37
C LYS A 174 16.36 6.60 11.55
N LYS A 175 15.23 6.97 12.15
CA LYS A 175 14.07 6.07 12.29
C LYS A 175 13.56 5.60 10.92
N LEU A 176 13.55 6.48 9.91
CA LEU A 176 13.19 6.09 8.53
C LEU A 176 14.21 5.13 7.92
N LEU A 177 15.51 5.38 8.11
CA LEU A 177 16.56 4.48 7.62
C LEU A 177 16.46 3.10 8.27
N ASP A 178 16.29 3.03 9.59
CA ASP A 178 16.16 1.78 10.32
C ASP A 178 14.95 0.97 9.80
N ASP A 179 13.82 1.63 9.50
CA ASP A 179 12.63 1.00 8.92
C ASP A 179 12.87 0.48 7.48
N ILE A 180 13.62 1.23 6.66
CA ILE A 180 14.00 0.84 5.28
C ILE A 180 15.00 -0.32 5.30
N GLU A 181 16.02 -0.26 6.14
CA GLU A 181 17.08 -1.26 6.25
C GLU A 181 16.53 -2.60 6.75
N GLY A 182 15.55 -2.55 7.67
CA GLY A 182 14.81 -3.70 8.18
C GLY A 182 13.92 -4.42 7.14
N LEU A 183 13.85 -3.93 5.90
CA LEU A 183 13.22 -4.68 4.81
C LEU A 183 14.16 -5.79 4.31
N GLU A 184 13.65 -7.02 4.27
CA GLU A 184 14.39 -8.19 3.79
C GLU A 184 14.66 -8.15 2.28
N GLY A 185 15.75 -8.82 1.85
CA GLY A 185 16.12 -9.03 0.46
C GLY A 185 17.48 -8.41 0.08
N GLY A 186 18.20 -9.06 -0.84
CA GLY A 186 19.53 -8.65 -1.34
C GLY A 186 19.51 -7.43 -2.28
N ARG A 187 18.65 -6.46 -1.99
CA ARG A 187 18.49 -5.21 -2.76
C ARG A 187 19.42 -4.13 -2.23
N SER A 188 19.87 -3.23 -3.10
CA SER A 188 20.57 -2.02 -2.68
C SER A 188 19.68 -1.16 -1.76
N LEU A 189 20.27 -0.32 -0.91
CA LEU A 189 19.50 0.59 -0.04
C LEU A 189 18.56 1.49 -0.84
N ILE A 190 18.99 1.93 -2.03
CA ILE A 190 18.19 2.75 -2.94
C ILE A 190 16.94 1.98 -3.41
N ASP A 191 17.10 0.71 -3.80
CA ASP A 191 15.97 -0.12 -4.24
C ASP A 191 15.01 -0.43 -3.10
N LYS A 192 15.53 -0.67 -1.89
CA LYS A 192 14.72 -0.80 -0.67
C LYS A 192 13.95 0.48 -0.39
N SER A 193 14.60 1.64 -0.53
CA SER A 193 14.00 2.96 -0.31
C SER A 193 12.85 3.23 -1.28
N LYS A 194 13.05 2.97 -2.59
CA LYS A 194 11.99 3.11 -3.61
C LYS A 194 10.81 2.18 -3.33
N TYR A 195 11.09 0.92 -2.99
CA TYR A 195 10.05 -0.06 -2.64
C TYR A 195 9.28 0.36 -1.39
N TRP A 196 9.99 0.71 -0.31
CA TRP A 196 9.41 1.20 0.93
C TRP A 196 8.51 2.42 0.69
N HIS A 197 9.01 3.39 -0.06
CA HIS A 197 8.27 4.62 -0.35
C HIS A 197 6.95 4.32 -1.09
N GLN A 198 7.01 3.46 -2.10
CA GLN A 198 5.86 3.12 -2.95
C GLN A 198 4.83 2.22 -2.26
N TYR A 199 5.28 1.20 -1.51
CA TYR A 199 4.42 0.12 -1.03
C TYR A 199 4.11 0.18 0.47
N ILE A 200 4.82 1.01 1.25
CA ILE A 200 4.64 1.12 2.70
C ILE A 200 4.32 2.58 3.07
N TYR A 201 5.26 3.50 2.88
CA TYR A 201 5.13 4.92 3.28
C TYR A 201 3.91 5.58 2.64
N HIS A 202 3.83 5.59 1.30
CA HIS A 202 2.76 6.29 0.60
C HIS A 202 1.36 5.72 0.90
N PRO A 203 1.13 4.39 0.88
CA PRO A 203 -0.15 3.82 1.31
C PRO A 203 -0.56 4.23 2.73
N ILE A 204 0.35 4.16 3.70
CA ILE A 204 0.09 4.54 5.09
C ILE A 204 -0.31 6.01 5.18
N ILE A 205 0.45 6.92 4.55
CA ILE A 205 0.14 8.35 4.52
C ILE A 205 -1.23 8.63 3.90
N LYS A 206 -1.57 7.96 2.79
CA LYS A 206 -2.90 8.12 2.16
C LYS A 206 -4.02 7.67 3.08
N ILE A 207 -3.87 6.55 3.79
CA ILE A 207 -4.87 6.03 4.73
C ILE A 207 -5.02 6.97 5.94
N LEU A 208 -3.91 7.44 6.51
CA LEU A 208 -3.91 8.38 7.64
C LEU A 208 -4.55 9.72 7.25
N LYS A 209 -4.17 10.29 6.10
CA LYS A 209 -4.78 11.52 5.55
C LYS A 209 -6.28 11.38 5.34
N PHE A 210 -6.72 10.29 4.70
CA PHE A 210 -8.14 10.04 4.47
C PHE A 210 -8.96 9.92 5.77
N ASN A 211 -8.32 9.42 6.83
CA ASN A 211 -8.90 9.34 8.17
C ASN A 211 -8.77 10.64 8.98
N GLY A 212 -8.35 11.75 8.37
CA GLY A 212 -8.26 13.05 9.01
C GLY A 212 -7.16 13.14 10.07
N MET A 213 -6.08 12.36 9.92
CA MET A 213 -4.92 12.40 10.82
C MET A 213 -3.89 13.46 10.42
N ALA A 214 -3.98 14.00 9.19
CA ALA A 214 -3.17 15.13 8.77
C ALA A 214 -3.82 16.46 9.18
N THR A 215 -3.00 17.35 9.72
CA THR A 215 -3.31 18.77 9.90
C THR A 215 -2.59 19.57 8.82
N TYR A 216 -3.08 20.78 8.49
CA TYR A 216 -2.47 21.63 7.46
C TYR A 216 -1.00 21.97 7.77
N GLU A 217 -0.65 22.01 9.05
CA GLU A 217 0.68 22.37 9.55
C GLU A 217 1.68 21.20 9.62
N LYS A 218 1.24 19.94 9.40
CA LYS A 218 2.13 18.77 9.57
C LYS A 218 2.64 18.23 8.24
N LEU A 219 3.96 18.02 8.18
CA LEU A 219 4.62 17.34 7.07
C LEU A 219 4.18 15.87 7.00
N GLU A 220 4.16 15.30 5.80
CA GLU A 220 3.82 13.88 5.63
C GLU A 220 4.83 12.97 6.35
N GLY A 221 6.12 13.34 6.35
CA GLY A 221 7.16 12.62 7.09
C GLY A 221 6.82 12.49 8.57
N ASP A 222 6.49 13.59 9.24
CA ASP A 222 6.18 13.61 10.67
C ASP A 222 4.94 12.75 11.02
N LEU A 223 3.96 12.69 10.10
CA LEU A 223 2.81 11.82 10.26
C LEU A 223 3.20 10.34 10.20
N TYR A 224 4.15 9.97 9.34
CA TYR A 224 4.70 8.62 9.28
C TYR A 224 5.51 8.29 10.53
N ILE A 225 6.31 9.22 11.05
CA ILE A 225 7.09 9.01 12.28
C ILE A 225 6.19 8.67 13.47
N LYS A 226 5.08 9.39 13.65
CA LYS A 226 4.11 9.08 14.73
C LYS A 226 3.52 7.69 14.61
N PHE A 227 3.28 7.24 13.39
CA PHE A 227 2.87 5.86 13.13
C PHE A 227 4.00 4.87 13.46
N LEU A 228 5.24 5.15 13.06
CA LEU A 228 6.39 4.29 13.36
C LEU A 228 6.63 4.15 14.86
N GLU A 229 6.49 5.24 15.64
CA GLU A 229 6.62 5.21 17.09
C GLU A 229 5.56 4.30 17.72
N HIS A 230 4.30 4.40 17.25
CA HIS A 230 3.23 3.49 17.68
C HIS A 230 3.54 2.03 17.32
N ARG A 231 4.06 1.79 16.11
CA ARG A 231 4.49 0.44 15.70
C ARG A 231 5.64 -0.07 16.57
N GLY A 232 6.63 0.77 16.90
CA GLY A 232 7.73 0.43 17.79
C GLY A 232 7.24 0.07 19.20
N TYR A 233 6.27 0.82 19.73
CA TYR A 233 5.59 0.47 20.98
C TYR A 233 4.94 -0.92 20.90
N LEU A 234 4.17 -1.22 19.84
CA LEU A 234 3.53 -2.53 19.67
C LEU A 234 4.53 -3.69 19.54
N ILE A 235 5.65 -3.46 18.86
CA ILE A 235 6.71 -4.47 18.74
C ILE A 235 7.25 -4.85 20.12
N ASN A 236 7.51 -3.86 20.96
CA ASN A 236 8.08 -4.06 22.29
C ASN A 236 7.09 -4.72 23.26
N THR A 237 5.79 -4.47 23.11
CA THR A 237 4.75 -4.96 24.05
C THR A 237 4.08 -6.25 23.60
N THR A 238 3.90 -6.46 22.29
CA THR A 238 3.05 -7.54 21.76
C THR A 238 3.74 -8.46 20.77
N LYS A 239 5.01 -8.19 20.41
CA LYS A 239 5.71 -8.90 19.33
C LYS A 239 4.96 -8.92 17.99
N LYS A 240 3.98 -8.01 17.78
CA LYS A 240 3.32 -7.83 16.49
C LYS A 240 4.07 -6.78 15.66
N TYR A 241 4.63 -7.21 14.54
CA TYR A 241 5.51 -6.39 13.67
C TYR A 241 4.81 -5.82 12.42
N ASP A 242 3.55 -6.18 12.18
CA ASP A 242 2.85 -5.92 10.92
C ASP A 242 2.47 -4.44 10.76
N TYR A 243 2.75 -3.84 9.60
CA TYR A 243 2.38 -2.44 9.32
C TYR A 243 0.86 -2.26 9.29
N SER A 244 0.14 -3.19 8.69
CA SER A 244 -1.32 -3.15 8.57
C SER A 244 -2.00 -3.20 9.94
N TYR A 245 -1.54 -4.07 10.83
CA TYR A 245 -2.05 -4.16 12.20
C TYR A 245 -1.78 -2.87 12.97
N ALA A 246 -0.52 -2.42 12.98
CA ALA A 246 -0.13 -1.21 13.68
C ALA A 246 -0.89 0.04 13.18
N LEU A 247 -1.18 0.11 11.88
CA LEU A 247 -1.92 1.22 11.28
C LEU A 247 -3.37 1.25 11.78
N VAL A 248 -4.04 0.10 11.76
CA VAL A 248 -5.42 -0.02 12.23
C VAL A 248 -5.49 0.26 13.73
N ASP A 249 -4.54 -0.25 14.50
CA ASP A 249 -4.45 -0.02 15.93
C ASP A 249 -4.22 1.45 16.28
N TYR A 250 -3.30 2.11 15.57
CA TYR A 250 -3.04 3.54 15.71
C TYR A 250 -4.30 4.38 15.42
N LEU A 251 -5.01 4.07 14.33
CA LEU A 251 -6.27 4.75 14.00
C LEU A 251 -7.31 4.57 15.11
N ASN A 252 -7.50 3.34 15.61
CA ASN A 252 -8.43 3.05 16.70
C ASN A 252 -8.04 3.78 17.99
N MET A 253 -6.75 3.85 18.33
CA MET A 253 -6.24 4.60 19.48
C MET A 253 -6.66 6.07 19.41
N ILE A 254 -6.35 6.74 18.29
CA ILE A 254 -6.66 8.16 18.10
C ILE A 254 -8.17 8.40 18.10
N TYR A 255 -8.96 7.53 17.46
CA TYR A 255 -10.41 7.67 17.46
C TYR A 255 -11.05 7.47 18.83
N LEU A 256 -10.56 6.51 19.63
CA LEU A 256 -11.04 6.27 20.99
C LEU A 256 -10.72 7.43 21.94
N GLN A 257 -9.61 8.12 21.73
CA GLN A 257 -9.31 9.37 22.46
C GLN A 257 -10.33 10.46 22.14
N LYS A 258 -10.81 10.55 20.89
CA LYS A 258 -11.82 11.53 20.46
C LYS A 258 -13.24 11.17 20.90
N LYS A 259 -13.60 9.89 20.81
CA LYS A 259 -14.93 9.39 21.20
C LYS A 259 -14.85 7.95 21.67
N TYR A 260 -15.21 7.73 22.93
CA TYR A 260 -15.25 6.39 23.50
C TYR A 260 -16.47 5.61 23.00
N THR A 261 -16.26 4.74 22.01
CA THR A 261 -17.31 3.87 21.46
C THR A 261 -16.75 2.57 20.89
N ILE A 262 -17.55 1.51 21.02
CA ILE A 262 -17.30 0.20 20.40
C ILE A 262 -17.35 0.29 18.88
N GLN A 263 -18.12 1.24 18.35
CA GLN A 263 -18.26 1.44 16.91
C GLN A 263 -16.91 1.82 16.29
N THR A 264 -16.56 1.11 15.22
CA THR A 264 -15.44 1.52 14.38
C THR A 264 -15.69 2.91 13.78
N GLN A 265 -14.66 3.74 13.81
CA GLN A 265 -14.71 5.10 13.27
C GLN A 265 -13.75 5.28 12.09
N ILE A 266 -13.07 4.20 11.72
CA ILE A 266 -12.16 4.18 10.57
C ILE A 266 -12.99 4.37 9.29
N LYS A 267 -12.66 5.42 8.54
CA LYS A 267 -13.29 5.76 7.26
C LYS A 267 -12.65 4.96 6.15
N ILE A 268 -13.46 4.34 5.28
CA ILE A 268 -12.99 3.44 4.22
C ILE A 268 -13.81 3.62 2.95
N ASN A 269 -13.13 3.83 1.83
CA ASN A 269 -13.68 3.68 0.49
C ASN A 269 -12.94 2.53 -0.24
N HIS A 270 -13.35 2.21 -1.47
CA HIS A 270 -12.72 1.14 -2.27
C HIS A 270 -11.20 1.31 -2.44
N TYR A 271 -10.72 2.54 -2.58
CA TYR A 271 -9.30 2.82 -2.74
C TYR A 271 -8.52 2.56 -1.44
N ILE A 272 -8.99 3.08 -0.30
CA ILE A 272 -8.39 2.87 1.02
C ILE A 272 -8.41 1.39 1.42
N ASP A 273 -9.50 0.67 1.13
CA ASP A 273 -9.55 -0.78 1.31
C ASP A 273 -8.44 -1.49 0.54
N SER A 274 -8.29 -1.16 -0.74
CA SER A 274 -7.25 -1.75 -1.59
C SER A 274 -5.85 -1.51 -1.01
N LEU A 275 -5.57 -0.31 -0.49
CA LEU A 275 -4.28 0.00 0.15
C LEU A 275 -4.05 -0.81 1.43
N ILE A 276 -5.05 -0.91 2.31
CA ILE A 276 -4.94 -1.69 3.56
C ILE A 276 -4.70 -3.18 3.24
N ARG A 277 -5.43 -3.74 2.27
CA ARG A 277 -5.26 -5.14 1.85
C ARG A 277 -3.90 -5.39 1.22
N ARG A 278 -3.35 -4.43 0.46
CA ARG A 278 -1.98 -4.53 -0.08
C ARG A 278 -0.94 -4.53 1.03
N LEU A 279 -1.08 -3.65 2.04
CA LEU A 279 -0.20 -3.63 3.22
C LEU A 279 -0.28 -4.96 3.97
N TYR A 280 -1.49 -5.47 4.22
CA TYR A 280 -1.68 -6.76 4.87
C TYR A 280 -1.04 -7.92 4.09
N LYS A 281 -1.18 -7.94 2.76
CA LYS A 281 -0.50 -8.94 1.91
C LYS A 281 1.02 -8.84 2.01
N LEU A 282 1.56 -7.62 2.04
CA LEU A 282 2.99 -7.38 2.23
C LEU A 282 3.48 -7.91 3.57
N ASP A 283 2.76 -7.65 4.66
CA ASP A 283 3.09 -8.17 5.99
C ASP A 283 3.09 -9.72 6.00
N LYS A 284 2.09 -10.33 5.36
CA LYS A 284 2.04 -11.80 5.21
C LYS A 284 3.23 -12.35 4.45
N GLU A 285 3.59 -11.76 3.31
CA GLU A 285 4.76 -12.18 2.54
C GLU A 285 6.06 -12.03 3.32
N ARG A 286 6.19 -11.00 4.17
CA ARG A 286 7.37 -10.83 5.03
C ARG A 286 7.47 -11.92 6.08
N SER A 287 6.34 -12.30 6.69
CA SER A 287 6.27 -13.36 7.71
C SER A 287 6.52 -14.78 7.18
N MET A 288 6.52 -14.98 5.86
CA MET A 288 6.74 -16.29 5.25
C MET A 288 8.19 -16.76 5.38
N ASP A 289 8.38 -18.06 5.55
CA ASP A 289 9.70 -18.68 5.50
C ASP A 289 10.25 -18.71 4.06
N LYS A 290 11.52 -19.11 3.92
CA LYS A 290 12.22 -19.16 2.62
C LYS A 290 11.51 -20.09 1.62
N VAL A 291 11.06 -21.27 2.07
CA VAL A 291 10.40 -22.28 1.23
C VAL A 291 9.05 -21.76 0.71
N GLN A 292 8.29 -21.07 1.56
CA GLN A 292 7.04 -20.44 1.20
C GLN A 292 7.24 -19.28 0.21
N LYS A 293 8.28 -18.46 0.43
CA LYS A 293 8.67 -17.37 -0.48
C LYS A 293 9.10 -17.90 -1.86
N ASP A 294 9.87 -18.97 -1.89
CA ASP A 294 10.34 -19.60 -3.14
C ASP A 294 9.14 -20.18 -3.92
N LYS A 295 8.23 -20.93 -3.28
CA LYS A 295 6.98 -21.41 -3.90
C LYS A 295 6.12 -20.28 -4.44
N LEU A 296 5.99 -19.16 -3.71
CA LEU A 296 5.24 -17.99 -4.16
C LEU A 296 5.94 -17.31 -5.35
N SER A 297 7.27 -17.29 -5.37
CA SER A 297 8.06 -16.79 -6.49
C SER A 297 7.91 -17.67 -7.73
N ASP A 298 7.92 -18.99 -7.57
CA ASP A 298 7.69 -19.96 -8.66
C ASP A 298 6.29 -19.78 -9.24
N LEU A 299 5.27 -19.67 -8.39
CA LEU A 299 3.91 -19.34 -8.80
C LEU A 299 3.84 -17.99 -9.54
N ARG A 300 4.56 -16.97 -9.07
CA ARG A 300 4.64 -15.66 -9.75
C ARG A 300 5.40 -15.74 -11.07
N GLY A 301 6.42 -16.59 -11.18
CA GLY A 301 7.18 -16.85 -12.40
C GLY A 301 6.33 -17.56 -13.46
N LEU A 302 5.56 -18.57 -13.04
CA LEU A 302 4.57 -19.26 -13.87
C LEU A 302 3.48 -18.30 -14.39
N ILE A 303 3.07 -17.32 -13.56
CA ILE A 303 2.07 -16.31 -13.95
C ILE A 303 2.67 -15.15 -14.77
N ARG A 304 3.97 -14.84 -14.62
CA ARG A 304 4.68 -13.79 -15.36
C ARG A 304 5.27 -14.28 -16.70
N GLY A 305 5.40 -15.60 -16.89
CA GLY A 305 6.08 -16.20 -18.03
C GLY A 305 5.32 -16.22 -19.36
N ASP A 306 4.00 -16.02 -19.40
CA ASP A 306 3.20 -16.28 -20.62
C ASP A 306 2.29 -15.11 -21.04
N PHE A 307 2.87 -13.93 -21.30
CA PHE A 307 2.14 -12.87 -22.02
C PHE A 307 2.97 -12.08 -23.04
N THR A 308 4.20 -12.47 -23.37
CA THR A 308 5.07 -11.69 -24.30
C THR A 308 5.57 -12.39 -25.57
N ASP A 309 5.14 -13.62 -25.89
CA ASP A 309 5.54 -14.30 -27.15
C ASP A 309 4.36 -14.62 -28.07
N GLU A 310 3.55 -13.60 -28.38
CA GLU A 310 2.51 -13.63 -29.42
C GLU A 310 3.07 -13.70 -30.86
N LEU A 311 4.39 -13.82 -31.06
CA LEU A 311 5.02 -13.80 -32.38
C LEU A 311 5.96 -14.98 -32.71
N TYR A 312 6.27 -15.87 -31.76
CA TYR A 312 7.15 -17.03 -32.03
C TYR A 312 6.40 -18.35 -32.29
N PHE A 313 5.12 -18.45 -31.89
CA PHE A 313 4.29 -19.64 -32.13
C PHE A 313 3.77 -19.78 -33.58
N SER A 314 4.09 -18.84 -34.47
CA SER A 314 3.65 -18.89 -35.88
C SER A 314 4.55 -19.73 -36.80
N ARG A 315 5.59 -20.42 -36.30
CA ARG A 315 6.57 -21.11 -37.19
C ARG A 315 7.00 -22.53 -36.85
N VAL A 316 6.52 -23.16 -35.78
CA VAL A 316 6.62 -24.63 -35.65
C VAL A 316 5.23 -25.24 -35.75
N ILE A 317 4.81 -25.23 -37.02
CA ILE A 317 4.04 -26.22 -37.75
C ILE A 317 3.35 -27.30 -36.89
N ARG A 318 2.00 -27.24 -36.96
CA ARG A 318 1.02 -28.33 -37.22
C ARG A 318 1.53 -29.72 -36.85
N GLU A 319 0.95 -30.40 -35.87
CA GLU A 319 -0.35 -31.07 -36.05
C GLU A 319 -1.29 -30.89 -34.83
N ASP A 320 -2.25 -30.00 -35.08
CA ASP A 320 -3.64 -30.08 -34.66
C ASP A 320 -4.05 -29.86 -33.19
N ILE A 321 -3.85 -28.62 -32.71
CA ILE A 321 -4.54 -28.07 -31.52
C ILE A 321 -6.07 -28.12 -31.68
N ARG A 322 -6.60 -28.11 -32.91
CA ARG A 322 -8.04 -28.16 -33.17
C ARG A 322 -8.59 -29.57 -33.04
N SER A 323 -7.88 -30.61 -33.50
CA SER A 323 -8.21 -32.03 -33.30
C SER A 323 -7.91 -32.48 -31.87
N TRP A 324 -6.90 -31.94 -31.19
CA TRP A 324 -6.76 -32.19 -29.74
C TRP A 324 -7.97 -31.62 -28.96
N TYR A 325 -8.40 -30.39 -29.27
CA TYR A 325 -9.55 -29.75 -28.62
C TYR A 325 -10.90 -30.36 -29.04
N TYR A 326 -11.11 -30.66 -30.33
CA TYR A 326 -12.32 -31.34 -30.83
C TYR A 326 -12.40 -32.79 -30.37
N THR A 327 -11.30 -33.55 -30.36
CA THR A 327 -11.31 -34.96 -29.93
C THR A 327 -11.59 -35.06 -28.44
N LYS A 328 -11.05 -34.19 -27.56
CA LYS A 328 -11.37 -34.26 -26.12
C LYS A 328 -12.76 -33.73 -25.77
N VAL A 329 -13.24 -32.66 -26.40
CA VAL A 329 -14.54 -32.07 -26.06
C VAL A 329 -15.70 -32.85 -26.70
N ARG A 330 -15.58 -33.29 -27.96
CA ARG A 330 -16.61 -34.08 -28.65
C ARG A 330 -16.74 -35.48 -28.06
N THR A 331 -15.64 -36.17 -27.75
CA THR A 331 -15.69 -37.49 -27.07
C THR A 331 -16.30 -37.39 -25.67
N THR A 332 -16.14 -36.26 -24.98
CA THR A 332 -16.78 -36.03 -23.67
C THR A 332 -18.28 -35.77 -23.81
N ILE A 333 -18.69 -35.00 -24.82
CA ILE A 333 -20.10 -34.72 -25.13
C ILE A 333 -20.83 -35.96 -25.69
N ASP A 334 -20.17 -36.79 -26.50
CA ASP A 334 -20.74 -38.03 -27.04
C ASP A 334 -20.82 -39.14 -25.98
N ILE A 335 -19.88 -39.21 -25.01
CA ILE A 335 -20.01 -40.06 -23.80
C ILE A 335 -21.15 -39.57 -22.88
N PHE A 336 -21.46 -38.28 -22.91
CA PHE A 336 -22.63 -37.72 -22.25
C PHE A 336 -23.94 -38.14 -22.93
N LYS A 337 -24.01 -38.08 -24.27
CA LYS A 337 -25.18 -38.55 -25.05
C LYS A 337 -25.50 -40.02 -24.80
N GLU A 338 -24.49 -40.87 -24.65
CA GLU A 338 -24.65 -42.32 -24.46
C GLU A 338 -25.13 -42.69 -23.04
N LYS A 339 -24.76 -41.91 -22.02
CA LYS A 339 -25.17 -42.12 -20.62
C LYS A 339 -26.49 -41.47 -20.22
N SER A 340 -27.01 -40.52 -21.01
CA SER A 340 -28.18 -39.72 -20.65
C SER A 340 -29.40 -40.01 -21.54
N ARG A 341 -29.90 -41.25 -21.57
CA ARG A 341 -31.17 -41.59 -22.24
C ARG A 341 -32.37 -40.71 -21.82
N SER A 342 -32.23 -39.86 -20.81
CA SER A 342 -33.19 -38.87 -20.31
C SER A 342 -33.04 -37.43 -20.89
N PHE A 343 -32.04 -37.15 -21.72
CA PHE A 343 -31.79 -35.82 -22.33
C PHE A 343 -32.28 -35.70 -23.78
N GLU A 344 -33.21 -36.56 -24.22
CA GLU A 344 -33.64 -36.64 -25.63
C GLU A 344 -34.53 -35.48 -26.13
N SER A 345 -34.63 -34.38 -25.37
CA SER A 345 -35.38 -33.22 -25.83
C SER A 345 -34.79 -31.90 -25.33
N SER A 346 -33.77 -31.34 -26.00
CA SER A 346 -33.59 -29.89 -25.94
C SER A 346 -33.10 -29.27 -27.26
N ARG A 347 -33.98 -28.45 -27.84
CA ARG A 347 -33.67 -27.52 -28.95
C ARG A 347 -32.61 -26.48 -28.53
N LEU A 348 -32.46 -26.25 -27.22
CA LEU A 348 -31.47 -25.36 -26.57
C LEU A 348 -30.03 -25.70 -27.02
N ILE A 349 -29.61 -26.95 -26.85
CA ILE A 349 -28.25 -27.39 -27.19
C ILE A 349 -28.03 -27.34 -28.71
N GLN A 350 -29.04 -27.73 -29.49
CA GLN A 350 -28.92 -27.80 -30.95
C GLN A 350 -28.80 -26.43 -31.61
N THR A 351 -29.50 -25.41 -31.11
CA THR A 351 -29.57 -24.07 -31.74
C THR A 351 -28.71 -23.00 -31.07
N ASN A 352 -28.19 -23.21 -29.85
CA ASN A 352 -27.42 -22.20 -29.09
C ASN A 352 -25.96 -22.62 -28.76
N GLN A 353 -25.35 -23.48 -29.57
CA GLN A 353 -24.02 -24.06 -29.34
C GLN A 353 -22.93 -23.03 -29.04
N LEU A 354 -22.92 -21.89 -29.76
CA LEU A 354 -21.92 -20.83 -29.57
C LEU A 354 -22.07 -20.09 -28.22
N LYS A 355 -23.29 -19.94 -27.70
CA LYS A 355 -23.51 -19.29 -26.40
C LYS A 355 -23.09 -20.19 -25.25
N LEU A 356 -23.44 -21.48 -25.31
CA LEU A 356 -23.01 -22.49 -24.34
C LEU A 356 -21.49 -22.64 -24.29
N TYR A 357 -20.83 -22.56 -25.45
CA TYR A 357 -19.37 -22.61 -25.52
C TYR A 357 -18.69 -21.46 -24.75
N ARG A 358 -19.21 -20.23 -24.90
CA ARG A 358 -18.67 -19.06 -24.19
C ARG A 358 -18.88 -19.16 -22.69
N GLU A 359 -20.05 -19.61 -22.26
CA GLU A 359 -20.36 -19.83 -20.84
C GLU A 359 -19.48 -20.91 -20.20
N LEU A 360 -19.32 -22.05 -20.87
CA LEU A 360 -18.41 -23.12 -20.43
C LEU A 360 -16.97 -22.60 -20.34
N THR A 361 -16.52 -21.80 -21.30
CA THR A 361 -15.17 -21.21 -21.27
C THR A 361 -15.00 -20.30 -20.04
N ASP A 362 -16.02 -19.52 -19.72
CA ASP A 362 -16.05 -18.69 -18.53
C ASP A 362 -16.00 -19.50 -17.24
N TYR A 363 -16.78 -20.57 -17.14
CA TYR A 363 -16.71 -21.49 -16.01
C TYR A 363 -15.35 -22.16 -15.92
N MET A 364 -14.78 -22.63 -17.03
CA MET A 364 -13.48 -23.28 -17.04
C MET A 364 -12.35 -22.35 -16.58
N ASN A 365 -12.47 -21.04 -16.82
CA ASN A 365 -11.54 -20.04 -16.29
C ASN A 365 -11.63 -19.87 -14.76
N TYR A 366 -12.80 -20.13 -14.17
CA TYR A 366 -12.97 -20.28 -12.72
C TYR A 366 -12.41 -21.62 -12.24
N TYR A 367 -12.84 -22.70 -12.88
CA TYR A 367 -12.57 -24.06 -12.47
C TYR A 367 -11.05 -24.35 -12.46
N LYS A 368 -10.33 -23.87 -13.50
CA LYS A 368 -8.85 -23.93 -13.58
C LYS A 368 -8.12 -23.12 -12.52
N LYS A 369 -8.76 -22.13 -11.88
CA LYS A 369 -8.17 -21.38 -10.77
C LYS A 369 -8.29 -22.13 -9.45
N ILE A 370 -9.33 -22.94 -9.30
CA ILE A 370 -9.62 -23.64 -8.05
C ILE A 370 -8.95 -25.00 -8.01
N HIS A 371 -8.90 -25.69 -9.14
CA HIS A 371 -8.26 -26.99 -9.21
C HIS A 371 -6.98 -26.90 -10.06
N SER A 372 -5.88 -27.46 -9.56
CA SER A 372 -4.58 -27.46 -10.24
C SER A 372 -4.33 -28.84 -10.88
N ASN A 373 -3.78 -28.86 -12.11
CA ASN A 373 -3.54 -30.09 -12.91
C ASN A 373 -4.79 -30.86 -13.38
N ILE A 374 -5.77 -30.16 -13.95
CA ILE A 374 -7.07 -30.75 -14.28
C ILE A 374 -7.20 -31.14 -15.75
N SER A 375 -7.86 -32.27 -16.00
CA SER A 375 -8.29 -32.66 -17.35
C SER A 375 -9.42 -31.75 -17.83
N ILE A 376 -9.31 -31.20 -19.04
CA ILE A 376 -10.40 -30.42 -19.68
C ILE A 376 -11.74 -31.17 -19.65
N ARG A 377 -11.69 -32.51 -19.69
CA ARG A 377 -12.86 -33.38 -19.62
C ARG A 377 -13.57 -33.34 -18.26
N GLU A 378 -12.83 -33.27 -17.15
CA GLU A 378 -13.40 -33.20 -15.79
C GLU A 378 -14.06 -31.86 -15.55
N GLY A 379 -13.44 -30.75 -15.96
CA GLY A 379 -14.08 -29.44 -15.83
C GLY A 379 -15.32 -29.26 -16.69
N ILE A 380 -15.41 -29.96 -17.82
CA ILE A 380 -16.65 -29.99 -18.63
C ILE A 380 -17.74 -30.82 -17.93
N LEU A 381 -17.38 -31.94 -17.30
CA LEU A 381 -18.30 -32.74 -16.49
C LEU A 381 -18.84 -31.95 -15.30
N ASP A 382 -17.97 -31.24 -14.58
CA ASP A 382 -18.37 -30.44 -13.42
C ASP A 382 -19.17 -29.21 -13.83
N TYR A 383 -18.84 -28.57 -14.95
CA TYR A 383 -19.71 -27.54 -15.52
C TYR A 383 -21.13 -28.08 -15.77
N ILE A 384 -21.25 -29.30 -16.31
CA ILE A 384 -22.55 -29.89 -16.59
C ILE A 384 -23.30 -30.19 -15.29
N LEU A 385 -22.61 -30.71 -14.27
CA LEU A 385 -23.22 -31.11 -13.01
C LEU A 385 -23.50 -29.94 -12.05
N GLU A 386 -22.71 -28.87 -12.08
CA GLU A 386 -22.86 -27.73 -11.16
C GLU A 386 -23.71 -26.60 -11.76
N ILE A 387 -23.62 -26.40 -13.08
CA ILE A 387 -24.26 -25.30 -13.78
C ILE A 387 -25.36 -25.79 -14.71
N LEU A 388 -25.04 -26.65 -15.67
CA LEU A 388 -25.96 -26.95 -16.78
C LEU A 388 -27.23 -27.67 -16.29
N MET A 389 -27.08 -28.83 -15.66
CA MET A 389 -28.19 -29.69 -15.24
C MET A 389 -29.00 -29.09 -14.09
N PRO A 390 -28.40 -28.55 -13.01
CA PRO A 390 -29.19 -27.98 -11.93
C PRO A 390 -30.02 -26.78 -12.39
N THR A 391 -29.44 -25.88 -13.21
CA THR A 391 -30.16 -24.69 -13.70
C THR A 391 -31.30 -25.09 -14.64
N PHE A 392 -31.06 -26.06 -15.51
CA PHE A 392 -32.09 -26.56 -16.41
C PHE A 392 -33.23 -27.27 -15.66
N ASN A 393 -32.91 -28.14 -14.70
CA ASN A 393 -33.89 -28.86 -13.88
C ASN A 393 -34.68 -27.90 -12.98
N TYR A 394 -34.03 -26.93 -12.36
CA TYR A 394 -34.70 -25.94 -11.52
C TYR A 394 -35.74 -25.14 -12.32
N LEU A 395 -35.37 -24.69 -13.52
CA LEU A 395 -36.27 -23.92 -14.39
C LEU A 395 -37.35 -24.78 -15.06
N SER A 396 -37.10 -26.07 -15.32
CA SER A 396 -38.09 -26.92 -16.01
C SER A 396 -39.30 -27.27 -15.14
N HIS A 397 -39.15 -27.20 -13.82
CA HIS A 397 -40.26 -27.33 -12.86
C HIS A 397 -41.09 -26.05 -12.74
N LYS A 398 -40.57 -24.91 -13.22
CA LYS A 398 -41.31 -23.65 -13.34
C LYS A 398 -41.99 -23.67 -14.72
N LYS A 399 -43.33 -23.75 -14.77
CA LYS A 399 -44.14 -23.87 -16.00
C LYS A 399 -43.99 -22.66 -16.96
N ILE A 400 -42.82 -22.48 -17.57
CA ILE A 400 -42.42 -21.34 -18.41
C ILE A 400 -42.46 -21.77 -19.89
N ASP A 401 -42.77 -20.84 -20.78
CA ASP A 401 -42.71 -21.01 -22.23
C ASP A 401 -41.26 -21.30 -22.72
N LYS A 402 -41.12 -21.92 -23.90
CA LYS A 402 -39.84 -22.41 -24.42
C LYS A 402 -38.85 -21.31 -24.79
N ASP A 403 -39.31 -20.17 -25.31
CA ASP A 403 -38.39 -19.10 -25.73
C ASP A 403 -37.93 -18.29 -24.51
N GLU A 404 -38.83 -18.02 -23.56
CA GLU A 404 -38.50 -17.37 -22.29
C GLU A 404 -37.58 -18.25 -21.42
N PHE A 405 -37.76 -19.58 -21.46
CA PHE A 405 -36.90 -20.54 -20.75
C PHE A 405 -35.43 -20.38 -21.14
N ILE A 406 -35.13 -20.20 -22.43
CA ILE A 406 -33.75 -20.10 -22.93
C ILE A 406 -33.09 -18.82 -22.39
N ILE A 407 -33.83 -17.71 -22.35
CA ILE A 407 -33.32 -16.43 -21.87
C ILE A 407 -33.03 -16.49 -20.37
N GLN A 408 -33.95 -17.03 -19.58
CA GLN A 408 -33.77 -17.15 -18.13
C GLN A 408 -32.65 -18.13 -17.78
N TYR A 409 -32.52 -19.23 -18.53
CA TYR A 409 -31.45 -20.20 -18.35
C TYR A 409 -30.07 -19.53 -18.37
N PHE A 410 -29.73 -18.82 -19.46
CA PHE A 410 -28.40 -18.21 -19.61
C PHE A 410 -28.14 -17.08 -18.61
N LYS A 411 -29.19 -16.42 -18.12
CA LYS A 411 -29.05 -15.35 -17.12
C LYS A 411 -28.73 -15.93 -15.73
N PHE A 412 -29.37 -17.03 -15.35
CA PHE A 412 -29.11 -17.72 -14.08
C PHE A 412 -27.73 -18.39 -14.08
N SER A 413 -27.40 -19.13 -15.13
CA SER A 413 -26.11 -19.82 -15.25
C SER A 413 -24.94 -18.84 -15.23
N HIS A 414 -25.01 -17.74 -16.00
CA HIS A 414 -23.94 -16.74 -16.02
C HIS A 414 -23.71 -16.09 -14.65
N ARG A 415 -24.80 -15.76 -13.92
CA ARG A 415 -24.68 -15.22 -12.55
C ARG A 415 -24.10 -16.23 -11.59
N LYS A 416 -24.55 -17.48 -11.63
CA LYS A 416 -23.99 -18.57 -10.82
C LYS A 416 -22.50 -18.72 -11.06
N ILE A 417 -22.07 -18.73 -12.33
CA ILE A 417 -20.64 -18.77 -12.70
C ILE A 417 -19.89 -17.55 -12.18
N LYS A 418 -20.48 -16.35 -12.20
CA LYS A 418 -19.85 -15.14 -11.66
C LYS A 418 -19.66 -15.23 -10.13
N PHE A 419 -20.63 -15.79 -9.41
CA PHE A 419 -20.48 -16.04 -7.97
C PHE A 419 -19.43 -17.10 -7.69
N LEU A 420 -19.44 -18.19 -8.46
CA LEU A 420 -18.40 -19.23 -8.40
C LEU A 420 -17.01 -18.65 -8.66
N LYS A 421 -16.84 -17.81 -9.70
CA LYS A 421 -15.59 -17.07 -9.98
C LYS A 421 -15.07 -16.26 -8.78
N ASN A 422 -15.97 -15.81 -7.92
CA ASN A 422 -15.66 -15.07 -6.68
C ASN A 422 -15.61 -15.98 -5.44
N GLY A 423 -15.57 -17.31 -5.63
CA GLY A 423 -15.45 -18.35 -4.61
C GLY A 423 -16.74 -18.65 -3.86
N LYS A 424 -17.92 -18.24 -4.37
CA LYS A 424 -19.22 -18.48 -3.73
C LYS A 424 -20.05 -19.45 -4.55
N ASN A 425 -20.34 -20.62 -4.01
CA ASN A 425 -21.31 -21.54 -4.59
C ASN A 425 -22.69 -21.26 -3.98
N ILE A 426 -23.50 -20.50 -4.71
CA ILE A 426 -24.82 -20.06 -4.30
C ILE A 426 -25.88 -21.01 -4.84
N SER A 427 -26.91 -21.34 -4.04
CA SER A 427 -28.00 -22.21 -4.50
C SER A 427 -28.84 -21.52 -5.57
N LEU A 428 -29.63 -22.30 -6.33
CA LEU A 428 -30.48 -21.72 -7.36
C LEU A 428 -31.70 -21.02 -6.76
N GLU A 429 -32.17 -21.47 -5.59
CA GLU A 429 -33.19 -20.80 -4.78
C GLU A 429 -32.67 -19.47 -4.21
N GLU A 430 -31.44 -19.44 -3.68
CA GLU A 430 -30.81 -18.19 -3.21
C GLU A 430 -30.56 -17.21 -4.36
N LEU A 431 -30.19 -17.71 -5.54
CA LEU A 431 -30.07 -16.88 -6.74
C LEU A 431 -31.40 -16.28 -7.18
N ASP A 432 -32.51 -16.99 -6.98
CA ASP A 432 -33.88 -16.57 -7.30
C ASP A 432 -34.40 -15.55 -6.26
N ASP A 433 -34.09 -15.74 -4.97
CA ASP A 433 -34.40 -14.79 -3.90
C ASP A 433 -33.61 -13.47 -4.04
N LEU A 434 -32.33 -13.56 -4.39
CA LEU A 434 -31.52 -12.40 -4.77
C LEU A 434 -32.04 -11.73 -6.04
N TYR A 435 -32.80 -12.44 -6.86
CA TYR A 435 -33.40 -11.89 -8.07
C TYR A 435 -34.63 -11.03 -7.78
N LEU A 436 -35.36 -11.32 -6.71
CA LEU A 436 -36.52 -10.54 -6.25
C LEU A 436 -36.12 -9.26 -5.49
N ASP A 437 -34.88 -9.17 -4.96
CA ASP A 437 -34.45 -8.05 -4.11
C ASP A 437 -33.19 -7.30 -4.59
N ILE A 438 -32.59 -7.67 -5.73
CA ILE A 438 -31.32 -7.05 -6.20
C ILE A 438 -31.45 -6.48 -7.60
N GLY A 439 -32.05 -5.29 -7.61
CA GLY A 439 -31.68 -4.23 -8.52
C GLY A 439 -30.81 -3.17 -7.83
N SER A 440 -29.61 -3.50 -7.32
CA SER A 440 -28.44 -2.58 -7.24
C SER A 440 -27.23 -3.18 -6.50
N GLU A 441 -26.05 -2.81 -6.96
CA GLU A 441 -24.72 -3.34 -6.63
C GLU A 441 -24.08 -2.73 -5.34
N SER A 442 -22.98 -3.34 -4.87
CA SER A 442 -21.97 -2.78 -3.94
C SER A 442 -22.34 -2.65 -2.44
N SER A 443 -21.93 -3.63 -1.62
CA SER A 443 -21.73 -3.42 -0.17
C SER A 443 -20.24 -3.28 0.15
N THR A 444 -19.81 -2.02 0.26
CA THR A 444 -18.47 -1.63 0.72
C THR A 444 -18.25 -2.02 2.19
N ILE A 445 -16.99 -2.04 2.63
CA ILE A 445 -16.61 -2.19 4.05
C ILE A 445 -17.42 -1.30 4.97
N GLN A 446 -17.73 -0.09 4.52
CA GLN A 446 -18.50 0.86 5.27
C GLN A 446 -19.96 0.40 5.50
N ASP A 447 -20.52 -0.35 4.55
CA ASP A 447 -21.82 -1.02 4.68
C ASP A 447 -21.76 -2.20 5.67
N TRP A 448 -20.68 -3.00 5.65
CA TRP A 448 -20.48 -4.06 6.67
C TRP A 448 -20.28 -3.48 8.08
N LEU A 449 -19.43 -2.46 8.23
CA LEU A 449 -19.20 -1.78 9.51
C LEU A 449 -20.52 -1.18 10.01
N SER A 450 -21.29 -0.49 9.18
CA SER A 450 -22.56 0.13 9.61
C SER A 450 -23.69 -0.88 9.90
N LYS A 451 -23.84 -1.96 9.11
CA LYS A 451 -24.86 -3.00 9.31
C LYS A 451 -24.60 -3.84 10.55
N THR A 452 -23.34 -4.14 10.86
CA THR A 452 -22.99 -4.91 12.07
C THR A 452 -23.21 -4.09 13.35
N LEU A 453 -23.09 -2.76 13.28
CA LEU A 453 -23.26 -1.85 14.42
C LEU A 453 -24.71 -1.51 14.75
N LYS A 454 -25.64 -1.57 13.79
CA LYS A 454 -27.08 -1.44 14.07
C LYS A 454 -27.59 -2.58 14.97
N LYS A 455 -27.06 -3.80 14.79
CA LYS A 455 -27.34 -4.96 15.68
C LYS A 455 -26.71 -4.83 17.06
N GLU A 456 -25.70 -3.97 17.23
CA GLU A 456 -25.03 -3.75 18.53
C GLU A 456 -25.77 -2.76 19.45
N LYS A 457 -26.72 -1.95 18.95
CA LYS A 457 -27.56 -1.11 19.82
C LYS A 457 -28.56 -1.92 20.65
N THR A 458 -28.92 -3.13 20.21
CA THR A 458 -29.78 -4.10 20.93
C THR A 458 -28.98 -5.24 21.60
N PHE A 459 -27.63 -5.17 21.52
CA PHE A 459 -26.67 -6.22 21.88
C PHE A 459 -26.80 -6.79 23.29
N LYS A 460 -27.04 -5.93 24.29
CA LYS A 460 -27.05 -6.34 25.72
C LYS A 460 -28.25 -7.24 26.05
N GLY A 461 -29.37 -7.10 25.32
CA GLY A 461 -30.61 -7.85 25.58
C GLY A 461 -30.74 -9.15 24.78
N ASP A 462 -30.44 -9.10 23.48
CA ASP A 462 -30.73 -10.23 22.57
C ASP A 462 -29.73 -11.39 22.69
N ILE A 463 -28.45 -11.10 22.99
CA ILE A 463 -27.45 -12.15 23.22
C ILE A 463 -27.69 -12.85 24.55
N LEU A 464 -27.98 -12.12 25.63
CA LEU A 464 -28.31 -12.70 26.92
C LEU A 464 -29.57 -13.58 26.86
N LYS A 465 -30.51 -13.25 25.96
CA LYS A 465 -31.69 -14.07 25.68
C LYS A 465 -31.36 -15.31 24.84
N GLY A 466 -30.66 -15.16 23.72
CA GLY A 466 -30.28 -16.29 22.86
C GLY A 466 -29.28 -17.26 23.50
N VAL A 467 -28.36 -16.76 24.34
CA VAL A 467 -27.48 -17.58 25.17
C VAL A 467 -28.27 -18.32 26.24
N LYS A 468 -29.24 -17.67 26.93
CA LYS A 468 -30.18 -18.34 27.86
C LYS A 468 -31.01 -19.45 27.20
N GLU A 469 -31.42 -19.27 25.96
CA GLU A 469 -32.19 -20.28 25.21
C GLU A 469 -31.30 -21.48 24.78
N LEU A 470 -30.05 -21.22 24.36
CA LEU A 470 -29.06 -22.27 24.04
C LEU A 470 -28.57 -23.06 25.27
N LEU A 471 -28.64 -22.47 26.47
CA LEU A 471 -28.28 -23.05 27.77
C LEU A 471 -29.27 -24.11 28.29
N LEU A 472 -30.41 -24.31 27.63
CA LEU A 472 -31.43 -25.30 28.04
C LEU A 472 -31.16 -26.73 27.53
N ILE A 473 -30.09 -26.96 26.76
CA ILE A 473 -29.71 -28.27 26.23
C ILE A 473 -28.78 -28.97 27.25
N LYS A 474 -29.18 -30.13 27.77
CA LYS A 474 -28.46 -30.89 28.81
C LYS A 474 -27.11 -31.43 28.29
N GLY A 475 -26.13 -31.53 29.18
CA GLY A 475 -24.70 -31.72 28.88
C GLY A 475 -24.25 -33.00 28.16
N GLN A 476 -25.11 -33.99 27.92
CA GLN A 476 -24.74 -35.20 27.17
C GLN A 476 -24.60 -34.97 25.65
N ASP A 477 -25.11 -33.85 25.11
CA ASP A 477 -25.04 -33.55 23.67
C ASP A 477 -23.80 -32.75 23.25
N VAL A 478 -22.88 -32.38 24.16
CA VAL A 478 -21.75 -31.49 23.80
C VAL A 478 -20.66 -32.23 23.03
N GLU A 479 -20.20 -33.39 23.50
CA GLU A 479 -19.16 -34.18 22.82
C GLU A 479 -19.66 -34.72 21.47
N THR A 480 -20.88 -35.27 21.41
CA THR A 480 -21.49 -35.73 20.16
C THR A 480 -21.70 -34.59 19.15
N PHE A 481 -22.02 -33.38 19.61
CA PHE A 481 -22.15 -32.20 18.75
C PHE A 481 -20.79 -31.64 18.29
N VAL A 482 -19.71 -31.82 19.06
CA VAL A 482 -18.33 -31.51 18.62
C VAL A 482 -17.92 -32.48 17.51
N GLU A 483 -18.11 -33.78 17.73
CA GLU A 483 -17.74 -34.84 16.79
C GLU A 483 -18.50 -34.72 15.47
N LEU A 484 -19.80 -34.45 15.52
CA LEU A 484 -20.62 -34.24 14.32
C LEU A 484 -20.21 -32.98 13.53
N MET A 485 -19.61 -31.97 14.17
CA MET A 485 -19.28 -30.69 13.53
C MET A 485 -17.86 -30.66 12.96
N ASP A 486 -16.92 -31.39 13.54
CA ASP A 486 -15.59 -31.63 12.94
C ASP A 486 -15.69 -32.50 11.66
N LEU A 487 -16.77 -33.29 11.53
CA LEU A 487 -17.09 -34.11 10.36
C LEU A 487 -17.64 -33.31 9.15
N TYR A 488 -18.19 -32.11 9.36
CA TYR A 488 -18.70 -31.23 8.30
C TYR A 488 -17.96 -29.88 8.34
N GLU A 489 -16.85 -29.79 7.60
CA GLU A 489 -15.99 -28.59 7.58
C GLU A 489 -16.77 -27.28 7.37
N GLY A 490 -16.85 -26.44 8.42
CA GLY A 490 -17.14 -25.02 8.26
C GLY A 490 -18.09 -24.40 9.28
N THR A 491 -17.66 -24.19 10.53
CA THR A 491 -18.55 -23.67 11.58
C THR A 491 -17.91 -22.60 12.46
N THR A 492 -17.41 -21.52 11.85
CA THR A 492 -17.03 -20.32 12.62
C THR A 492 -18.21 -19.70 13.38
N ASN A 493 -19.46 -19.90 12.94
CA ASN A 493 -20.67 -19.47 13.66
C ASN A 493 -20.97 -20.28 14.93
N TYR A 494 -20.49 -21.53 15.01
CA TYR A 494 -20.73 -22.41 16.15
C TYR A 494 -19.50 -22.58 17.03
N LYS A 495 -18.31 -22.20 16.53
CA LYS A 495 -17.07 -22.20 17.32
C LYS A 495 -17.25 -21.45 18.63
N THR A 496 -17.80 -20.24 18.61
CA THR A 496 -18.02 -19.45 19.83
C THR A 496 -19.02 -20.13 20.77
N ILE A 497 -20.10 -20.69 20.24
CA ILE A 497 -21.10 -21.45 21.01
C ILE A 497 -20.44 -22.68 21.67
N LEU A 498 -19.57 -23.39 20.94
CA LEU A 498 -18.83 -24.54 21.44
C LEU A 498 -17.89 -24.17 22.58
N HIS A 499 -17.12 -23.09 22.40
CA HIS A 499 -16.20 -22.62 23.42
C HIS A 499 -16.98 -22.12 24.65
N ILE A 500 -18.11 -21.43 24.46
CA ILE A 500 -19.01 -21.04 25.55
C ILE A 500 -19.48 -22.29 26.31
N LYS A 501 -19.96 -23.33 25.61
CA LYS A 501 -20.39 -24.59 26.22
C LYS A 501 -19.27 -25.28 27.01
N LYS A 502 -18.05 -25.35 26.46
CA LYS A 502 -16.88 -25.90 27.15
C LYS A 502 -16.53 -25.12 28.41
N GLN A 503 -16.55 -23.79 28.36
CA GLN A 503 -16.25 -22.95 29.52
C GLN A 503 -17.34 -23.04 30.59
N ILE A 504 -18.62 -23.14 30.19
CA ILE A 504 -19.73 -23.41 31.11
C ILE A 504 -19.53 -24.76 31.78
N TRP A 505 -19.24 -25.83 31.03
CA TRP A 505 -19.00 -27.16 31.59
C TRP A 505 -17.90 -27.11 32.65
N ASN A 506 -16.72 -26.59 32.29
CA ASN A 506 -15.60 -26.48 33.21
C ASN A 506 -15.93 -25.65 34.46
N PHE A 507 -16.72 -24.58 34.33
CA PHE A 507 -17.07 -23.72 35.45
C PHE A 507 -18.18 -24.32 36.33
N VAL A 508 -19.21 -24.93 35.74
CA VAL A 508 -20.33 -25.56 36.45
C VAL A 508 -19.86 -26.79 37.22
N GLU A 509 -18.91 -27.57 36.70
CA GLU A 509 -18.27 -28.65 37.45
C GLU A 509 -17.52 -28.14 38.69
N GLN A 510 -16.90 -26.96 38.59
CA GLN A 510 -16.12 -26.38 39.68
C GLN A 510 -16.98 -25.59 40.69
N TYR A 511 -18.10 -25.00 40.25
CA TYR A 511 -18.98 -24.14 41.05
C TYR A 511 -20.47 -24.39 40.74
N PRO A 512 -21.08 -25.48 41.27
CA PRO A 512 -22.40 -25.97 40.85
C PRO A 512 -23.59 -25.03 41.16
N SER A 513 -23.40 -24.04 42.04
CA SER A 513 -24.47 -23.16 42.54
C SER A 513 -24.57 -21.79 41.85
N ASP A 514 -23.57 -21.40 41.04
CA ASP A 514 -23.48 -20.05 40.50
C ASP A 514 -23.79 -20.01 38.99
N ASP A 515 -24.76 -19.18 38.61
CA ASP A 515 -25.08 -18.87 37.21
C ASP A 515 -23.91 -18.10 36.57
N TRP A 516 -22.90 -18.83 36.07
CA TRP A 516 -21.68 -18.28 35.45
C TRP A 516 -21.95 -17.16 34.45
N VAL A 517 -23.07 -17.28 33.72
CA VAL A 517 -23.47 -16.35 32.66
C VAL A 517 -23.93 -15.02 33.24
N LYS A 518 -24.72 -15.04 34.33
CA LYS A 518 -25.12 -13.82 35.04
C LYS A 518 -24.03 -13.27 35.96
N GLY A 519 -23.20 -14.13 36.54
CA GLY A 519 -22.19 -13.76 37.55
C GLY A 519 -20.85 -13.27 36.97
N LYS A 520 -20.24 -14.05 36.07
CA LYS A 520 -18.88 -13.78 35.55
C LYS A 520 -18.90 -13.26 34.12
N PHE A 521 -19.55 -13.97 33.20
CA PHE A 521 -19.49 -13.67 31.76
C PHE A 521 -20.01 -12.26 31.42
N ALA A 522 -21.19 -11.89 31.93
CA ALA A 522 -21.78 -10.58 31.69
C ALA A 522 -20.95 -9.43 32.30
N VAL A 523 -20.40 -9.64 33.50
CA VAL A 523 -19.55 -8.67 34.22
C VAL A 523 -18.22 -8.47 33.49
N ASP A 524 -17.61 -9.55 32.99
CA ASP A 524 -16.35 -9.48 32.25
C ASP A 524 -16.52 -8.75 30.92
N LEU A 525 -17.60 -9.01 30.18
CA LEU A 525 -17.92 -8.24 28.97
C LEU A 525 -18.14 -6.75 29.29
N GLU A 526 -18.83 -6.44 30.39
CA GLU A 526 -19.00 -5.06 30.83
C GLU A 526 -17.67 -4.38 31.14
N LYS A 527 -16.79 -5.03 31.94
CA LYS A 527 -15.44 -4.53 32.22
C LYS A 527 -14.63 -4.32 30.93
N LEU A 528 -14.66 -5.28 30.02
CA LEU A 528 -13.96 -5.19 28.73
C LEU A 528 -14.43 -3.99 27.89
N THR A 529 -15.74 -3.73 27.86
CA THR A 529 -16.29 -2.57 27.12
C THR A 529 -16.00 -1.21 27.75
N HIS A 530 -15.57 -1.17 29.01
CA HIS A 530 -15.13 0.03 29.72
C HIS A 530 -13.59 0.14 29.82
N ASN A 531 -12.86 -0.93 29.49
CA ASN A 531 -11.41 -0.92 29.38
C ASN A 531 -10.99 -0.31 28.02
N LYS A 532 -10.29 0.83 28.03
CA LYS A 532 -9.84 1.52 26.80
C LYS A 532 -8.90 0.68 25.95
N GLU A 533 -7.95 0.00 26.60
CA GLU A 533 -6.93 -0.79 25.91
C GLU A 533 -7.53 -2.08 25.33
N GLY A 534 -8.38 -2.76 26.11
CA GLY A 534 -9.15 -3.92 25.66
C GLY A 534 -10.09 -3.57 24.51
N LEU A 535 -10.76 -2.41 24.57
CA LEU A 535 -11.64 -1.97 23.49
C LEU A 535 -10.87 -1.59 22.23
N LYS A 536 -9.71 -0.93 22.36
CA LYS A 536 -8.81 -0.63 21.22
C LYS A 536 -8.41 -1.94 20.54
N PHE A 537 -7.92 -2.89 21.32
CA PHE A 537 -7.47 -4.18 20.82
C PHE A 537 -8.60 -4.96 20.13
N PHE A 538 -9.78 -5.05 20.75
CA PHE A 538 -10.97 -5.65 20.14
C PHE A 538 -11.28 -5.05 18.77
N LYS A 539 -11.33 -3.71 18.68
CA LYS A 539 -11.64 -3.00 17.44
C LYS A 539 -10.59 -3.30 16.37
N THR A 540 -9.33 -3.42 16.76
CA THR A 540 -8.23 -3.79 15.87
C THR A 540 -8.38 -5.22 15.37
N GLU A 541 -8.54 -6.22 16.23
CA GLU A 541 -8.70 -7.62 15.81
C GLU A 541 -9.95 -7.83 14.94
N ARG A 542 -11.08 -7.22 15.31
CA ARG A 542 -12.30 -7.27 14.50
C ARG A 542 -12.07 -6.74 13.08
N PHE A 543 -11.36 -5.62 12.96
CA PHE A 543 -11.03 -5.05 11.68
C PHE A 543 -10.09 -5.97 10.88
N MET A 544 -9.08 -6.55 11.54
CA MET A 544 -8.15 -7.48 10.90
C MET A 544 -8.83 -8.78 10.47
N HIS A 545 -9.81 -9.29 11.22
CA HIS A 545 -10.66 -10.42 10.82
C HIS A 545 -11.37 -10.16 9.48
N PHE A 546 -11.89 -8.95 9.30
CA PHE A 546 -12.50 -8.53 8.06
C PHE A 546 -11.46 -8.48 6.90
N ILE A 547 -10.28 -7.89 7.13
CA ILE A 547 -9.20 -7.82 6.12
C ILE A 547 -8.71 -9.22 5.72
N ARG A 548 -8.66 -10.16 6.68
CA ARG A 548 -8.33 -11.59 6.47
C ARG A 548 -9.35 -12.32 5.58
N GLY A 549 -10.48 -11.71 5.24
CA GLY A 549 -11.53 -12.33 4.41
C GLY A 549 -12.42 -13.32 5.16
N LYS A 550 -12.36 -13.33 6.50
CA LYS A 550 -13.28 -14.12 7.33
C LYS A 550 -14.64 -13.40 7.29
N SER A 551 -15.62 -13.97 6.58
CA SER A 551 -16.91 -13.34 6.26
C SER A 551 -17.85 -13.14 7.45
N ASN A 552 -17.49 -13.60 8.64
CA ASN A 552 -18.37 -13.61 9.80
C ASN A 552 -18.10 -12.39 10.69
N THR A 553 -19.14 -11.94 11.39
CA THR A 553 -19.07 -10.82 12.32
C THR A 553 -18.26 -11.21 13.54
N TYR A 554 -16.96 -10.90 13.59
CA TYR A 554 -16.14 -11.06 14.80
C TYR A 554 -16.67 -10.09 15.88
N THR A 555 -17.41 -10.65 16.82
CA THR A 555 -18.12 -9.95 17.89
C THR A 555 -17.24 -9.82 19.14
N ILE A 556 -17.65 -8.96 20.08
CA ILE A 556 -16.98 -8.84 21.38
C ILE A 556 -17.04 -10.15 22.19
N VAL A 557 -18.05 -10.98 21.94
CA VAL A 557 -18.20 -12.32 22.54
C VAL A 557 -17.13 -13.25 21.96
N ASP A 558 -16.95 -13.28 20.64
CA ASP A 558 -15.90 -14.09 19.99
C ASP A 558 -14.52 -13.71 20.53
N PHE A 559 -14.28 -12.40 20.68
CA PHE A 559 -13.05 -11.87 21.22
C PHE A 559 -12.81 -12.26 22.69
N TYR A 560 -13.82 -12.11 23.55
CA TYR A 560 -13.72 -12.55 24.94
C TYR A 560 -13.50 -14.05 25.06
N MET A 561 -14.17 -14.85 24.23
CA MET A 561 -13.94 -16.30 24.20
C MET A 561 -12.54 -16.64 23.74
N ASP A 562 -12.00 -15.97 22.72
CA ASP A 562 -10.60 -16.14 22.30
C ASP A 562 -9.61 -15.81 23.44
N ILE A 563 -9.90 -14.80 24.26
CA ILE A 563 -9.12 -14.46 25.46
C ILE A 563 -9.16 -15.60 26.48
N ILE A 564 -10.34 -16.11 26.84
CA ILE A 564 -10.47 -17.19 27.84
C ILE A 564 -9.84 -18.49 27.34
N ASN A 565 -10.01 -18.85 26.07
CA ASN A 565 -9.42 -20.09 25.55
C ASN A 565 -7.90 -20.03 25.49
N TYR A 566 -7.33 -18.82 25.50
CA TYR A 566 -5.90 -18.63 25.52
C TYR A 566 -5.30 -18.79 26.93
N GLY A 567 -6.01 -18.41 27.99
CA GLY A 567 -5.61 -18.62 29.38
C GLY A 567 -6.56 -19.59 30.09
N GLU A 568 -6.13 -20.82 30.31
CA GLU A 568 -6.92 -21.77 31.11
C GLU A 568 -7.08 -21.23 32.54
N ASN A 569 -8.34 -21.02 32.97
CA ASN A 569 -8.83 -20.78 34.34
C ASN A 569 -9.35 -19.37 34.70
N THR A 570 -10.00 -19.34 35.87
CA THR A 570 -10.72 -18.28 36.59
C THR A 570 -9.87 -17.09 37.00
N ILE A 571 -9.23 -16.44 36.04
CA ILE A 571 -8.45 -15.21 36.24
C ILE A 571 -9.33 -14.01 35.84
N ASP A 572 -9.10 -12.84 36.46
CA ASP A 572 -9.78 -11.60 36.09
C ASP A 572 -9.45 -11.18 34.64
N ILE A 573 -10.37 -10.41 34.04
CA ILE A 573 -10.31 -9.99 32.62
C ILE A 573 -9.02 -9.24 32.26
N ASP A 574 -8.48 -8.42 33.17
CA ASP A 574 -7.33 -7.56 32.86
C ASP A 574 -6.05 -8.41 32.75
N THR A 575 -5.89 -9.41 33.62
CA THR A 575 -4.77 -10.34 33.56
C THR A 575 -4.82 -11.20 32.28
N LEU A 576 -5.98 -11.75 31.91
CA LEU A 576 -6.12 -12.54 30.67
C LEU A 576 -5.88 -11.69 29.42
N LEU A 577 -6.38 -10.45 29.41
CA LEU A 577 -6.14 -9.49 28.33
C LEU A 577 -4.64 -9.21 28.18
N MET A 578 -3.91 -8.96 29.27
CA MET A 578 -2.46 -8.74 29.22
C MET A 578 -1.70 -9.96 28.70
N GLN A 579 -2.09 -11.17 29.10
CA GLN A 579 -1.50 -12.41 28.57
C GLN A 579 -1.75 -12.54 27.06
N TYR A 580 -2.97 -12.26 26.60
CA TYR A 580 -3.33 -12.30 25.18
C TYR A 580 -2.57 -11.25 24.36
N ILE A 581 -2.36 -10.06 24.93
CA ILE A 581 -1.61 -8.95 24.32
C ILE A 581 -0.12 -9.28 24.19
N ASN A 582 0.50 -9.93 25.18
CA ASN A 582 1.94 -10.22 25.21
C ASN A 582 2.39 -11.31 24.22
N ARG A 583 1.47 -11.89 23.45
CA ARG A 583 1.73 -12.93 22.46
C ARG A 583 1.56 -12.40 21.04
#